data_AF-A0A2E0IFT3-F1
#
_entry.id   AF-A0A2E0IFT3-F1
#
_cell.length_a   1.000
_cell.length_b   1.000
_cell.length_c   1.000
_cell.angle_alpha   90.00
_cell.angle_beta   90.00
_cell.angle_gamma   90.00
#
_symmetry.space_group_name_H-M   'P 1'
#
loop_
_entity.id
_entity.type
_entity.pdbx_description
1 polymer ?
#
loop_
_entity_poly.entity_id
_entity_poly.type
_entity_poly.pdbx_seq_one_letter_code
_entity_poly.pdbx_strand_id
1 'polypeptide(L)'
;MNKKILIILFGILSMHLKTLELEKMSVFSSTNENFYATITLSTEDQIRIQQISLENSKQSLVGNDNLIDVTLLKKEIKEINGRTSIVLSSENIISNNRYDFRIVVNHNGRSINSRYFGFVPETQKRMTRIVKQPVNDLSSCLNLEDPQARLDCYDRSLSRPAQDKKITNQVVKNKEIELDEEDLFGKRGSDLEEVIAKTQKIQIPNQLTTTITLVKRYAPDKYILTLSNGQKWRVLDATRKGFFKVDQSVSITKGILGSYNLNLANQNRKLKVKREK
;
A
#
# COMPACT_ATOMS: atom_id res chain seq x y z
N MET A 1 -60.30 39.08 -30.22
CA MET A 1 -60.52 38.34 -28.95
C MET A 1 -61.31 37.08 -29.28
N ASN A 2 -60.94 35.83 -29.01
CA ASN A 2 -59.86 35.22 -28.23
C ASN A 2 -59.53 33.87 -28.88
N LYS A 3 -58.26 33.63 -29.25
CA LYS A 3 -57.79 32.29 -29.63
C LYS A 3 -57.69 31.44 -28.36
N LYS A 4 -58.52 30.42 -28.23
CA LYS A 4 -58.39 29.40 -27.18
C LYS A 4 -57.18 28.53 -27.53
N ILE A 5 -56.06 28.77 -26.84
CA ILE A 5 -54.87 27.91 -26.88
C ILE A 5 -55.18 26.69 -26.00
N LEU A 6 -55.37 25.54 -26.63
CA LEU A 6 -55.49 24.24 -25.97
C LEU A 6 -54.08 23.78 -25.58
N ILE A 7 -53.71 23.96 -24.32
CA ILE A 7 -52.45 23.45 -23.78
C ILE A 7 -52.63 21.96 -23.52
N ILE A 8 -52.12 21.12 -24.42
CA ILE A 8 -51.98 19.67 -24.21
C ILE A 8 -50.87 19.51 -23.18
N LEU A 9 -51.25 19.20 -21.94
CA LEU A 9 -50.34 18.76 -20.89
C LEU A 9 -49.76 17.40 -21.31
N PHE A 10 -48.61 17.41 -21.99
CA PHE A 10 -47.79 16.22 -22.14
C PHE A 10 -47.20 15.93 -20.77
N GLY A 11 -47.93 15.13 -19.98
CA GLY A 11 -47.39 14.54 -18.76
C GLY A 11 -46.17 13.73 -19.17
N ILE A 12 -44.99 14.22 -18.80
CA ILE A 12 -43.75 13.46 -18.91
C ILE A 12 -43.92 12.29 -17.95
N LEU A 13 -44.44 11.18 -18.47
CA LEU A 13 -44.41 9.91 -17.78
C LEU A 13 -42.94 9.54 -17.72
N SER A 14 -42.29 9.95 -16.63
CA SER A 14 -40.93 9.57 -16.27
C SER A 14 -40.91 8.06 -16.16
N MET A 15 -40.68 7.37 -17.28
CA MET A 15 -40.37 5.96 -17.26
C MET A 15 -39.05 5.86 -16.49
N HIS A 16 -39.13 5.46 -15.21
CA HIS A 16 -37.97 4.95 -14.49
C HIS A 16 -37.50 3.71 -15.25
N LEU A 17 -36.59 3.91 -16.21
CA LEU A 17 -35.85 2.82 -16.79
C LEU A 17 -35.03 2.23 -15.65
N LYS A 18 -35.48 1.08 -15.14
CA LYS A 18 -34.69 0.27 -14.22
C LYS A 18 -33.37 -0.05 -14.91
N THR A 19 -32.29 0.61 -14.49
CA THR A 19 -30.96 0.36 -15.02
C THR A 19 -30.37 -0.83 -14.29
N LEU A 20 -29.98 -1.85 -15.05
CA LEU A 20 -29.17 -2.96 -14.56
C LEU A 20 -27.73 -2.68 -15.04
N GLU A 21 -26.85 -2.33 -14.11
CA GLU A 21 -25.45 -2.00 -14.42
C GLU A 21 -24.48 -2.75 -13.50
N LEU A 22 -23.35 -3.16 -14.08
CA LEU A 22 -22.24 -3.78 -13.38
C LEU A 22 -21.14 -2.74 -13.14
N GLU A 23 -20.81 -2.49 -11.88
CA GLU A 23 -19.80 -1.51 -11.49
C GLU A 23 -18.37 -2.08 -11.51
N LYS A 24 -17.39 -1.26 -11.10
CA LYS A 24 -16.00 -1.70 -10.98
C LYS A 24 -15.85 -2.84 -9.96
N MET A 25 -14.98 -3.79 -10.27
CA MET A 25 -14.60 -4.84 -9.32
C MET A 25 -13.61 -4.30 -8.29
N SER A 26 -13.84 -4.64 -7.02
CA SER A 26 -12.88 -4.46 -5.94
C SER A 26 -12.29 -5.81 -5.55
N VAL A 27 -10.98 -5.96 -5.63
CA VAL A 27 -10.25 -7.15 -5.16
C VAL A 27 -9.74 -6.87 -3.76
N PHE A 28 -10.06 -7.73 -2.81
CA PHE A 28 -9.62 -7.58 -1.42
C PHE A 28 -8.60 -8.63 -1.00
N SER A 29 -8.40 -9.67 -1.82
CA SER A 29 -7.37 -10.67 -1.59
C SER A 29 -6.01 -10.24 -2.10
N SER A 30 -4.94 -10.75 -1.50
CA SER A 30 -3.57 -10.68 -1.98
C SER A 30 -3.09 -11.96 -2.68
N THR A 31 -1.92 -11.92 -3.29
CA THR A 31 -1.25 -13.13 -3.80
C THR A 31 -0.99 -14.13 -2.68
N ASN A 32 -1.09 -15.43 -2.96
CA ASN A 32 -0.88 -16.54 -2.01
C ASN A 32 -1.94 -16.66 -0.88
N GLU A 33 -3.11 -16.07 -1.06
CA GLU A 33 -4.30 -16.37 -0.25
C GLU A 33 -5.48 -16.75 -1.15
N ASN A 34 -6.61 -17.10 -0.54
CA ASN A 34 -7.84 -17.35 -1.27
C ASN A 34 -8.29 -16.06 -1.97
N PHE A 35 -8.60 -16.17 -3.26
CA PHE A 35 -9.07 -15.04 -4.04
C PHE A 35 -10.42 -14.56 -3.49
N TYR A 36 -10.57 -13.24 -3.37
CA TYR A 36 -11.80 -12.60 -2.93
C TYR A 36 -11.98 -11.26 -3.62
N ALA A 37 -13.09 -11.12 -4.35
CA ALA A 37 -13.47 -9.90 -5.03
C ALA A 37 -14.97 -9.64 -4.97
N THR A 38 -15.37 -8.37 -5.02
CA THR A 38 -16.79 -7.98 -5.08
C THR A 38 -17.04 -7.05 -6.25
N ILE A 39 -18.18 -7.23 -6.89
CA ILE A 39 -18.68 -6.38 -7.96
C ILE A 39 -20.08 -5.92 -7.56
N THR A 40 -20.26 -4.61 -7.47
CA THR A 40 -21.55 -4.03 -7.09
C THR A 40 -22.48 -3.97 -8.31
N LEU A 41 -23.74 -4.33 -8.10
CA LEU A 41 -24.79 -4.28 -9.09
C LEU A 41 -25.73 -3.14 -8.74
N SER A 42 -25.87 -2.20 -9.67
CA SER A 42 -26.94 -1.22 -9.64
C SER A 42 -28.15 -1.86 -10.32
N THR A 43 -29.13 -2.28 -9.51
CA THR A 43 -30.38 -2.90 -9.97
C THR A 43 -31.47 -2.68 -8.93
N GLU A 44 -32.69 -2.40 -9.39
CA GLU A 44 -33.88 -2.36 -8.55
C GLU A 44 -34.55 -3.74 -8.42
N ASP A 45 -34.18 -4.68 -9.30
CA ASP A 45 -34.75 -6.02 -9.33
C ASP A 45 -33.84 -7.03 -8.63
N GLN A 46 -34.44 -8.04 -7.99
CA GLN A 46 -33.71 -9.15 -7.37
C GLN A 46 -33.10 -10.06 -8.43
N ILE A 47 -31.77 -10.09 -8.50
CA ILE A 47 -31.00 -10.98 -9.37
C ILE A 47 -30.77 -12.32 -8.67
N ARG A 48 -30.95 -13.42 -9.39
CA ARG A 48 -30.64 -14.78 -8.89
C ARG A 48 -29.28 -15.25 -9.40
N ILE A 49 -28.61 -16.10 -8.63
CA ILE A 49 -27.27 -16.59 -8.98
C ILE A 49 -27.20 -17.35 -10.31
N GLN A 50 -28.28 -18.03 -10.69
CA GLN A 50 -28.37 -18.78 -11.96
C GLN A 50 -28.38 -17.86 -13.19
N GLN A 51 -28.71 -16.57 -12.99
CA GLN A 51 -28.72 -15.57 -14.05
C GLN A 51 -27.31 -15.05 -14.38
N ILE A 52 -26.29 -15.50 -13.65
CA ILE A 52 -24.92 -14.97 -13.71
C ILE A 52 -23.96 -16.06 -14.21
N SER A 53 -23.24 -15.79 -15.29
CA SER A 53 -22.15 -16.64 -15.78
C SER A 53 -20.81 -15.92 -15.75
N LEU A 54 -19.75 -16.69 -15.53
CA LEU A 54 -18.36 -16.27 -15.65
C LEU A 54 -17.76 -16.99 -16.86
N GLU A 55 -17.07 -16.25 -17.71
CA GLU A 55 -16.40 -16.79 -18.90
C GLU A 55 -14.95 -16.33 -18.92
N ASN A 56 -14.00 -17.25 -19.11
CA ASN A 56 -12.60 -16.90 -19.38
C ASN A 56 -12.53 -16.06 -20.67
N SER A 57 -11.65 -15.06 -20.70
CA SER A 57 -11.49 -14.23 -21.90
C SER A 57 -10.88 -15.05 -23.04
N LYS A 58 -11.57 -15.11 -24.18
CA LYS A 58 -11.14 -15.86 -25.38
C LYS A 58 -9.91 -15.23 -26.08
N GLN A 59 -9.63 -13.96 -25.79
CA GLN A 59 -8.50 -13.19 -26.32
C GLN A 59 -7.87 -12.45 -25.12
N SER A 60 -6.98 -13.15 -24.41
CA SER A 60 -6.25 -12.54 -23.31
C SER A 60 -5.42 -11.36 -23.84
N LEU A 61 -5.63 -10.17 -23.27
CA LEU A 61 -4.82 -8.98 -23.59
C LEU A 61 -3.45 -9.05 -22.89
N VAL A 62 -3.25 -10.08 -22.08
CA VAL A 62 -2.09 -10.32 -21.22
C VAL A 62 -1.55 -11.70 -21.61
N GLY A 63 -0.24 -11.91 -21.65
CA GLY A 63 0.30 -13.27 -21.88
C GLY A 63 -0.39 -14.28 -20.96
N ASN A 64 -0.76 -15.46 -21.49
CA ASN A 64 -1.58 -16.47 -20.78
C ASN A 64 -0.93 -17.00 -19.50
N ASP A 65 0.35 -16.70 -19.27
CA ASP A 65 1.07 -17.08 -18.07
C ASP A 65 0.50 -16.34 -16.84
N ASN A 66 0.20 -17.09 -15.78
CA ASN A 66 -0.24 -16.60 -14.47
C ASN A 66 -1.66 -15.97 -14.40
N LEU A 67 -2.61 -16.39 -15.25
CA LEU A 67 -4.04 -16.01 -15.13
C LEU A 67 -4.79 -16.92 -14.15
N ILE A 68 -5.65 -16.33 -13.32
CA ILE A 68 -6.62 -17.06 -12.48
C ILE A 68 -7.63 -17.73 -13.41
N ASP A 69 -7.79 -19.04 -13.28
CA ASP A 69 -8.86 -19.77 -13.97
C ASP A 69 -10.20 -19.53 -13.26
N VAL A 70 -11.18 -18.99 -14.00
CA VAL A 70 -12.53 -18.74 -13.47
C VAL A 70 -13.26 -20.01 -13.03
N THR A 71 -12.86 -21.19 -13.51
CA THR A 71 -13.48 -22.45 -13.08
C THR A 71 -13.26 -22.74 -11.60
N LEU A 72 -12.21 -22.15 -11.02
CA LEU A 72 -11.86 -22.27 -9.60
C LEU A 72 -12.59 -21.23 -8.72
N LEU A 73 -13.35 -20.31 -9.34
CA LEU A 73 -14.07 -19.26 -8.64
C LEU A 73 -15.53 -19.64 -8.39
N LYS A 74 -15.92 -19.57 -7.14
CA LYS A 74 -17.32 -19.57 -6.71
C LYS A 74 -17.90 -18.18 -6.82
N LYS A 75 -19.19 -18.13 -7.14
CA LYS A 75 -19.98 -16.90 -7.21
C LYS A 75 -21.12 -16.96 -6.18
N GLU A 76 -21.30 -15.87 -5.46
CA GLU A 76 -22.39 -15.67 -4.49
C GLU A 76 -22.99 -14.29 -4.69
N ILE A 77 -24.26 -14.10 -4.31
CA ILE A 77 -24.89 -12.78 -4.24
C ILE A 77 -25.00 -12.41 -2.77
N LYS A 78 -24.46 -11.26 -2.38
CA LYS A 78 -24.56 -10.71 -1.02
C LYS A 78 -24.96 -9.25 -1.06
N GLU A 79 -25.65 -8.82 -0.03
CA GLU A 79 -25.92 -7.41 0.19
C GLU A 79 -24.77 -6.79 1.00
N ILE A 80 -24.07 -5.83 0.42
CA ILE A 80 -22.90 -5.19 1.02
C ILE A 80 -23.20 -3.69 1.12
N ASN A 81 -23.45 -3.21 2.34
CA ASN A 81 -23.80 -1.82 2.63
C ASN A 81 -25.04 -1.32 1.86
N GLY A 82 -26.11 -2.12 1.85
CA GLY A 82 -27.37 -1.76 1.19
C GLY A 82 -27.37 -1.92 -0.33
N ARG A 83 -26.32 -2.54 -0.91
CA ARG A 83 -26.21 -2.75 -2.36
C ARG A 83 -25.98 -4.23 -2.68
N THR A 84 -26.72 -4.73 -3.65
CA THR A 84 -26.54 -6.08 -4.20
C THR A 84 -25.16 -6.18 -4.84
N SER A 85 -24.38 -7.18 -4.43
CA SER A 85 -23.02 -7.41 -4.94
C SER A 85 -22.82 -8.87 -5.32
N ILE A 86 -22.17 -9.10 -6.45
CA ILE A 86 -21.60 -10.41 -6.80
C ILE A 86 -20.28 -10.55 -6.06
N VAL A 87 -20.17 -11.61 -5.26
CA VAL A 87 -18.96 -11.98 -4.55
C VAL A 87 -18.32 -13.15 -5.29
N LEU A 88 -17.05 -13.00 -5.62
CA LEU A 88 -16.22 -14.04 -6.22
C LEU A 88 -15.21 -14.52 -5.20
N SER A 89 -15.15 -15.83 -4.96
CA SER A 89 -14.23 -16.42 -3.99
C SER A 89 -13.61 -17.72 -4.50
N SER A 90 -12.40 -18.05 -4.05
CA SER A 90 -11.80 -19.38 -4.28
C SER A 90 -11.80 -20.22 -3.01
N GLU A 91 -11.91 -21.55 -3.16
CA GLU A 91 -11.73 -22.49 -2.04
C GLU A 91 -10.27 -22.71 -1.67
N ASN A 92 -9.40 -22.69 -2.68
CA ASN A 92 -7.97 -22.91 -2.53
C ASN A 92 -7.18 -21.63 -2.79
N ILE A 93 -5.95 -21.59 -2.28
CA ILE A 93 -4.99 -20.53 -2.56
C ILE A 93 -4.68 -20.51 -4.06
N ILE A 94 -4.73 -19.33 -4.66
CA ILE A 94 -4.37 -19.14 -6.06
C ILE A 94 -3.05 -18.36 -6.13
N SER A 95 -2.01 -18.99 -6.68
CA SER A 95 -0.68 -18.39 -6.86
C SER A 95 -0.63 -17.41 -8.04
N ASN A 96 -1.61 -17.48 -8.94
CA ASN A 96 -1.76 -16.61 -10.09
C ASN A 96 -2.12 -15.19 -9.64
N ASN A 97 -1.34 -14.20 -10.08
CA ASN A 97 -1.48 -12.81 -9.66
C ASN A 97 -2.26 -11.93 -10.65
N ARG A 98 -2.86 -12.52 -11.69
CA ARG A 98 -3.61 -11.81 -12.73
C ARG A 98 -4.98 -12.45 -12.93
N TYR A 99 -5.96 -11.66 -13.30
CA TYR A 99 -7.27 -12.14 -13.72
C TYR A 99 -7.70 -11.45 -15.02
N ASP A 100 -8.43 -12.17 -15.86
CA ASP A 100 -9.06 -11.65 -17.08
C ASP A 100 -10.27 -12.51 -17.46
N PHE A 101 -11.47 -12.02 -17.15
CA PHE A 101 -12.71 -12.75 -17.40
C PHE A 101 -13.88 -11.82 -17.70
N ARG A 102 -14.97 -12.40 -18.19
CA ARG A 102 -16.24 -11.71 -18.44
C ARG A 102 -17.30 -12.20 -17.46
N ILE A 103 -18.08 -11.28 -16.93
CA ILE A 103 -19.35 -11.58 -16.27
C ILE A 103 -20.48 -11.25 -17.22
N VAL A 104 -21.42 -12.18 -17.34
CA VAL A 104 -22.68 -11.99 -18.06
C VAL A 104 -23.83 -12.16 -17.08
N VAL A 105 -24.74 -11.17 -17.04
CA VAL A 105 -25.96 -11.23 -16.25
C VAL A 105 -27.17 -11.17 -17.18
N ASN A 106 -27.98 -12.22 -17.15
CA ASN A 106 -29.19 -12.36 -17.97
C ASN A 106 -30.43 -12.14 -17.11
N HIS A 107 -31.10 -11.00 -17.27
CA HIS A 107 -32.27 -10.65 -16.47
C HIS A 107 -33.36 -10.00 -17.34
N ASN A 108 -34.60 -10.48 -17.21
CA ASN A 108 -35.77 -9.95 -17.91
C ASN A 108 -35.57 -9.76 -19.43
N GLY A 109 -34.92 -10.73 -20.09
CA GLY A 109 -34.65 -10.68 -21.54
C GLY A 109 -33.53 -9.74 -21.96
N ARG A 110 -32.87 -9.05 -21.01
CA ARG A 110 -31.68 -8.23 -21.25
C ARG A 110 -30.45 -8.98 -20.76
N SER A 111 -29.38 -8.91 -21.54
CA SER A 111 -28.07 -9.44 -21.18
C SER A 111 -27.09 -8.29 -21.05
N ILE A 112 -26.50 -8.14 -19.87
CA ILE A 112 -25.38 -7.21 -19.68
C ILE A 112 -24.11 -8.03 -19.58
N ASN A 113 -23.05 -7.54 -20.21
CA ASN A 113 -21.74 -8.16 -20.16
C ASN A 113 -20.68 -7.11 -19.79
N SER A 114 -19.78 -7.49 -18.89
CA SER A 114 -18.64 -6.66 -18.49
C SER A 114 -17.38 -7.52 -18.39
N ARG A 115 -16.28 -7.02 -18.94
CA ARG A 115 -14.95 -7.64 -18.81
C ARG A 115 -14.23 -7.05 -17.60
N TYR A 116 -13.63 -7.92 -16.80
CA TYR A 116 -12.80 -7.58 -15.65
C TYR A 116 -11.41 -8.15 -15.85
N PHE A 117 -10.41 -7.29 -15.80
CA PHE A 117 -9.03 -7.68 -15.90
C PHE A 117 -8.16 -6.84 -14.97
N GLY A 118 -7.07 -7.41 -14.48
CA GLY A 118 -6.18 -6.72 -13.57
C GLY A 118 -5.25 -7.66 -12.83
N PHE A 119 -4.73 -7.16 -11.72
CA PHE A 119 -3.76 -7.84 -10.88
C PHE A 119 -4.32 -8.04 -9.48
N VAL A 120 -3.99 -9.17 -8.86
CA VAL A 120 -4.18 -9.39 -7.43
C VAL A 120 -3.01 -8.68 -6.72
N PRO A 121 -3.27 -7.77 -5.77
CA PRO A 121 -2.20 -7.05 -5.08
C PRO A 121 -1.30 -7.99 -4.29
N GLU A 122 0.01 -7.71 -4.21
CA GLU A 122 0.94 -8.53 -3.40
C GLU A 122 0.75 -8.31 -1.89
N THR A 123 0.11 -7.19 -1.49
CA THR A 123 -0.15 -6.84 -0.08
C THR A 123 -1.52 -6.18 0.05
N GLN A 124 -2.33 -6.60 1.03
CA GLN A 124 -3.64 -5.99 1.29
C GLN A 124 -3.49 -4.51 1.68
N LYS A 125 -3.93 -3.59 0.81
CA LYS A 125 -4.32 -2.24 1.26
C LYS A 125 -5.61 -2.38 2.04
N ARG A 126 -5.48 -2.44 3.36
CA ARG A 126 -6.56 -2.48 4.36
C ARG A 126 -7.57 -1.34 4.13
N MET A 127 -8.63 -1.60 3.34
CA MET A 127 -9.86 -0.78 3.34
C MET A 127 -10.82 -1.39 4.35
N THR A 128 -10.64 -1.04 5.63
CA THR A 128 -11.60 -1.35 6.69
C THR A 128 -12.87 -0.51 6.49
N ARG A 129 -13.91 -1.11 5.90
CA ARG A 129 -15.29 -0.59 5.96
C ARG A 129 -15.94 -1.14 7.22
N ILE A 130 -15.86 -0.37 8.32
CA ILE A 130 -16.45 -0.73 9.61
C ILE A 130 -17.97 -0.62 9.50
N VAL A 131 -18.67 -1.76 9.63
CA VAL A 131 -20.11 -1.80 9.91
C VAL A 131 -20.29 -1.40 11.38
N LYS A 132 -20.96 -0.26 11.61
CA LYS A 132 -21.28 0.23 12.97
C LYS A 132 -22.51 -0.49 13.51
N GLN A 133 -22.36 -1.29 14.57
CA GLN A 133 -23.46 -1.55 15.50
C GLN A 133 -23.23 -0.76 16.81
N PRO A 134 -24.28 -0.20 17.42
CA PRO A 134 -24.17 0.51 18.70
C PRO A 134 -24.17 -0.48 19.87
N VAL A 135 -23.21 -0.33 20.77
CA VAL A 135 -23.07 -1.13 22.00
C VAL A 135 -23.65 -0.28 23.13
N ASN A 136 -24.76 -0.70 23.74
CA ASN A 136 -25.47 0.08 24.78
C ASN A 136 -25.14 -0.34 26.22
N ASP A 137 -24.42 -1.46 26.44
CA ASP A 137 -23.99 -1.89 27.77
C ASP A 137 -22.75 -2.81 27.71
N LEU A 138 -21.83 -2.69 28.67
CA LEU A 138 -20.54 -3.41 28.69
C LEU A 138 -20.72 -4.94 28.71
N SER A 139 -21.83 -5.40 29.27
CA SER A 139 -22.19 -6.82 29.36
C SER A 139 -22.35 -7.48 27.98
N SER A 140 -22.73 -6.70 26.95
CA SER A 140 -22.93 -7.22 25.59
C SER A 140 -21.63 -7.67 24.92
N CYS A 141 -20.46 -7.18 25.36
CA CYS A 141 -19.16 -7.60 24.85
C CYS A 141 -18.81 -9.05 25.23
N LEU A 142 -19.41 -9.60 26.30
CA LEU A 142 -19.14 -10.97 26.75
C LEU A 142 -19.65 -12.04 25.78
N ASN A 143 -20.67 -11.71 24.98
CA ASN A 143 -21.32 -12.63 24.05
C ASN A 143 -20.51 -12.83 22.75
N LEU A 144 -19.38 -12.16 22.58
CA LEU A 144 -18.51 -12.29 21.41
C LEU A 144 -17.53 -13.44 21.61
N GLU A 145 -17.63 -14.46 20.75
CA GLU A 145 -16.73 -15.62 20.77
C GLU A 145 -15.30 -15.25 20.34
N ASP A 146 -15.19 -14.40 19.30
CA ASP A 146 -13.91 -13.94 18.78
C ASP A 146 -13.16 -13.09 19.84
N PRO A 147 -11.95 -13.49 20.26
CA PRO A 147 -11.20 -12.79 21.30
C PRO A 147 -10.87 -11.34 20.94
N GLN A 148 -10.57 -11.06 19.67
CA GLN A 148 -10.18 -9.72 19.22
C GLN A 148 -11.40 -8.80 19.14
N ALA A 149 -12.52 -9.28 18.60
CA ALA A 149 -13.77 -8.53 18.54
C ALA A 149 -14.29 -8.17 19.94
N ARG A 150 -14.13 -9.09 20.90
CA ARG A 150 -14.49 -8.87 22.30
C ARG A 150 -13.64 -7.82 22.97
N LEU A 151 -12.32 -7.84 22.75
CA LEU A 151 -11.40 -6.81 23.26
C LEU A 151 -11.75 -5.43 22.70
N ASP A 152 -11.94 -5.34 21.38
CA ASP A 152 -12.28 -4.09 20.70
C ASP A 152 -13.61 -3.50 21.21
N CYS A 153 -14.58 -4.36 21.57
CA CYS A 153 -15.86 -3.96 22.17
C CYS A 153 -15.69 -3.32 23.55
N TYR A 154 -14.82 -3.86 24.40
CA TYR A 154 -14.51 -3.29 25.70
C TYR A 154 -13.82 -1.94 25.58
N ASP A 155 -12.81 -1.86 24.72
CA ASP A 155 -12.06 -0.63 24.50
C ASP A 155 -12.99 0.49 24.03
N ARG A 156 -13.93 0.19 23.14
CA ARG A 156 -14.93 1.16 22.67
C ARG A 156 -15.91 1.58 23.75
N SER A 157 -16.39 0.64 24.57
CA SER A 157 -17.40 0.92 25.60
C SER A 157 -16.82 1.68 26.80
N LEU A 158 -15.51 1.56 27.04
CA LEU A 158 -14.79 2.21 28.13
C LEU A 158 -14.06 3.49 27.69
N SER A 159 -13.93 3.74 26.39
CA SER A 159 -13.35 4.97 25.87
C SER A 159 -14.25 6.17 26.20
N ARG A 160 -13.76 7.09 27.04
CA ARG A 160 -14.42 8.39 27.25
C ARG A 160 -14.51 9.14 25.91
N PRO A 161 -15.60 9.86 25.63
CA PRO A 161 -15.69 10.67 24.43
C PRO A 161 -14.66 11.81 24.53
N ALA A 162 -13.53 11.64 23.84
CA ALA A 162 -12.53 12.67 23.69
C ALA A 162 -13.09 13.74 22.74
N GLN A 163 -13.24 14.95 23.26
CA GLN A 163 -13.28 16.16 22.44
C GLN A 163 -12.04 16.18 21.54
N ASP A 164 -12.29 16.50 20.28
CA ASP A 164 -11.40 16.46 19.12
C ASP A 164 -9.91 16.79 19.40
N LYS A 165 -9.07 15.76 19.32
CA LYS A 165 -7.75 15.87 18.67
C LYS A 165 -7.44 14.58 17.93
N LYS A 166 -7.11 14.75 16.64
CA LYS A 166 -6.63 13.70 15.73
C LYS A 166 -5.54 12.88 16.41
N ILE A 167 -5.80 11.59 16.59
CA ILE A 167 -4.78 10.59 16.89
C ILE A 167 -4.95 9.44 15.89
N THR A 168 -4.09 9.47 14.89
CA THR A 168 -3.58 8.28 14.22
C THR A 168 -2.82 7.47 15.26
N ASN A 169 -3.06 6.16 15.38
CA ASN A 169 -2.08 5.16 15.81
C ASN A 169 -2.62 3.77 15.44
N GLN A 170 -1.97 3.02 14.55
CA GLN A 170 -0.74 2.27 14.80
C GLN A 170 -0.88 1.30 15.97
N VAL A 171 -1.04 0.01 15.62
CA VAL A 171 -0.45 -1.07 16.41
C VAL A 171 0.51 -1.83 15.48
N VAL A 172 1.67 -1.23 15.27
CA VAL A 172 2.90 -2.00 15.50
C VAL A 172 3.47 -1.38 16.75
N LYS A 173 3.66 -2.19 17.77
CA LYS A 173 4.28 -1.81 19.04
C LYS A 173 5.77 -1.51 18.81
N ASN A 174 6.07 -0.44 18.08
CA ASN A 174 7.24 0.35 18.38
C ASN A 174 6.77 1.35 19.42
N LYS A 175 7.27 1.21 20.64
CA LYS A 175 7.41 2.34 21.54
C LYS A 175 8.19 3.37 20.75
N GLU A 176 7.49 4.32 20.11
CA GLU A 176 8.10 5.52 19.60
C GLU A 176 8.72 6.16 20.85
N ILE A 177 10.02 5.99 21.00
CA ILE A 177 10.75 6.69 22.03
C ILE A 177 10.74 8.13 21.48
N GLU A 178 9.78 8.91 21.96
CA GLU A 178 9.69 10.33 21.70
C GLU A 178 11.02 10.92 22.17
N LEU A 179 11.85 11.37 21.22
CA LEU A 179 13.06 12.12 21.53
C LEU A 179 12.60 13.44 22.15
N ASP A 180 12.78 13.54 23.46
CA ASP A 180 12.54 14.77 24.22
C ASP A 180 13.41 15.89 23.63
N GLU A 181 12.79 16.98 23.17
CA GLU A 181 13.51 18.08 22.51
C GLU A 181 14.53 18.71 23.47
N GLU A 182 14.20 18.70 24.76
CA GLU A 182 15.01 19.10 25.88
C GLU A 182 16.24 18.20 26.06
N ASP A 183 16.13 16.88 25.87
CA ASP A 183 17.29 15.98 25.93
C ASP A 183 18.19 16.16 24.70
N LEU A 184 17.66 16.55 23.54
CA LEU A 184 18.48 16.85 22.36
C LEU A 184 19.28 18.14 22.49
N PHE A 185 18.83 19.09 23.30
CA PHE A 185 19.44 20.41 23.41
C PHE A 185 20.87 20.34 24.00
N GLY A 186 21.84 20.88 23.25
CA GLY A 186 23.25 20.93 23.67
C GLY A 186 24.08 19.68 23.33
N LYS A 187 23.45 18.54 22.97
CA LYS A 187 24.18 17.34 22.51
C LYS A 187 24.72 17.53 21.10
N ARG A 188 25.95 17.08 20.85
CA ARG A 188 26.61 17.16 19.53
C ARG A 188 27.45 15.90 19.29
N GLY A 189 27.70 15.60 18.02
CA GLY A 189 28.63 14.51 17.64
C GLY A 189 28.21 13.15 18.21
N SER A 190 29.12 12.49 18.91
CA SER A 190 28.92 11.15 19.50
C SER A 190 27.74 11.07 20.45
N ASP A 191 27.54 12.12 21.25
CA ASP A 191 26.54 12.10 22.34
C ASP A 191 25.12 12.18 21.75
N LEU A 192 24.98 12.94 20.66
CA LEU A 192 23.73 13.00 19.88
C LEU A 192 23.46 11.66 19.17
N GLU A 193 24.49 11.06 18.58
CA GLU A 193 24.36 9.75 17.92
C GLU A 193 23.97 8.64 18.91
N GLU A 194 24.51 8.66 20.13
CA GLU A 194 24.17 7.68 21.17
C GLU A 194 22.70 7.78 21.58
N VAL A 195 22.18 8.99 21.77
CA VAL A 195 20.76 9.20 22.08
C VAL A 195 19.88 8.71 20.93
N ILE A 196 20.21 9.05 19.68
CA ILE A 196 19.48 8.56 18.50
C ILE A 196 19.52 7.02 18.43
N ALA A 197 20.68 6.41 18.65
CA ALA A 197 20.85 4.95 18.61
C ALA A 197 20.01 4.25 19.68
N LYS A 198 20.02 4.76 20.92
CA LYS A 198 19.23 4.21 22.04
C LYS A 198 17.73 4.36 21.79
N THR A 199 17.30 5.53 21.36
CA THR A 199 15.90 5.87 21.14
C THR A 199 15.31 5.11 19.96
N GLN A 200 15.99 5.11 18.82
CA GLN A 200 15.46 4.48 17.61
C GLN A 200 15.79 2.98 17.55
N LYS A 201 16.49 2.45 18.57
CA LYS A 201 17.00 1.07 18.61
C LYS A 201 17.76 0.70 17.34
N ILE A 202 18.46 1.67 16.76
CA ILE A 202 19.30 1.48 15.58
C ILE A 202 20.77 1.43 15.98
N GLN A 203 21.53 0.61 15.27
CA GLN A 203 22.99 0.62 15.38
C GLN A 203 23.54 1.59 14.33
N ILE A 204 24.22 2.64 14.78
CA ILE A 204 24.92 3.57 13.88
C ILE A 204 26.32 3.00 13.65
N PRO A 205 26.64 2.50 12.43
CA PRO A 205 27.91 1.84 12.20
C PRO A 205 29.07 2.85 12.15
N ASN A 206 30.19 2.51 12.78
CA ASN A 206 31.43 3.29 12.71
C ASN A 206 32.15 3.18 11.36
N GLN A 207 31.74 2.22 10.52
CA GLN A 207 32.30 1.96 9.21
C GLN A 207 31.21 1.62 8.20
N LEU A 208 31.34 2.19 7.00
CA LEU A 208 30.54 1.87 5.83
C LEU A 208 31.44 1.25 4.76
N THR A 209 31.16 0.01 4.34
CA THR A 209 31.83 -0.62 3.20
C THR A 209 30.90 -0.62 1.99
N THR A 210 31.38 -0.13 0.84
CA THR A 210 30.58 0.05 -0.38
C THR A 210 31.50 0.12 -1.61
N THR A 211 30.92 0.29 -2.80
CA THR A 211 31.65 0.37 -4.08
C THR A 211 31.45 1.73 -4.73
N ILE A 212 32.46 2.19 -5.47
CA ILE A 212 32.40 3.44 -6.23
C ILE A 212 31.61 3.22 -7.53
N THR A 213 30.56 4.00 -7.74
CA THR A 213 29.76 4.00 -8.99
C THR A 213 30.15 5.13 -9.93
N LEU A 214 30.65 6.25 -9.42
CA LEU A 214 31.09 7.39 -10.24
C LEU A 214 32.27 8.12 -9.60
N VAL A 215 33.23 8.50 -10.44
CA VAL A 215 34.36 9.37 -10.07
C VAL A 215 34.27 10.67 -10.85
N LYS A 216 34.02 11.79 -10.15
CA LYS A 216 33.97 13.13 -10.73
C LYS A 216 35.17 13.95 -10.25
N ARG A 217 35.96 14.51 -11.17
CA ARG A 217 37.04 15.44 -10.83
C ARG A 217 36.48 16.86 -10.67
N TYR A 218 36.83 17.56 -9.59
CA TYR A 218 36.42 18.96 -9.37
C TYR A 218 37.59 19.95 -9.32
N ALA A 219 38.82 19.46 -9.14
CA ALA A 219 40.07 20.20 -9.30
C ALA A 219 41.17 19.22 -9.81
N PRO A 220 42.34 19.68 -10.28
CA PRO A 220 43.35 18.81 -10.92
C PRO A 220 43.68 17.51 -10.15
N ASP A 221 43.74 17.59 -8.83
CA ASP A 221 44.11 16.54 -7.89
C ASP A 221 42.97 16.19 -6.89
N LYS A 222 41.74 16.65 -7.13
CA LYS A 222 40.60 16.47 -6.21
C LYS A 222 39.38 15.86 -6.86
N TYR A 223 38.70 14.98 -6.12
CA TYR A 223 37.64 14.12 -6.64
C TYR A 223 36.42 14.10 -5.72
N ILE A 224 35.25 13.88 -6.32
CA ILE A 224 34.00 13.53 -5.67
C ILE A 224 33.66 12.12 -6.13
N LEU A 225 33.40 11.24 -5.17
CA LEU A 225 33.04 9.84 -5.39
C LEU A 225 31.55 9.68 -5.13
N THR A 226 30.84 9.02 -6.04
CA THR A 226 29.48 8.52 -5.78
C THR A 226 29.58 7.03 -5.49
N LEU A 227 28.89 6.59 -4.45
CA LEU A 227 28.91 5.22 -3.96
C LEU A 227 27.64 4.47 -4.39
N SER A 228 27.62 3.15 -4.28
CA SER A 228 26.48 2.31 -4.70
C SER A 228 25.21 2.55 -3.89
N ASN A 229 25.33 3.04 -2.66
CA ASN A 229 24.20 3.49 -1.85
C ASN A 229 23.72 4.92 -2.18
N GLY A 230 24.21 5.51 -3.26
CA GLY A 230 23.87 6.86 -3.71
C GLY A 230 24.57 8.00 -2.97
N GLN A 231 25.33 7.71 -1.91
CA GLN A 231 26.05 8.75 -1.17
C GLN A 231 27.17 9.36 -2.01
N LYS A 232 27.34 10.68 -1.90
CA LYS A 232 28.41 11.42 -2.55
C LYS A 232 29.42 11.92 -1.52
N TRP A 233 30.69 11.67 -1.76
CA TRP A 233 31.78 12.00 -0.85
C TRP A 233 32.90 12.74 -1.58
N ARG A 234 33.20 13.96 -1.12
CA ARG A 234 34.33 14.77 -1.59
C ARG A 234 35.60 14.33 -0.89
N VAL A 235 36.62 14.02 -1.68
CA VAL A 235 37.98 13.71 -1.22
C VAL A 235 38.74 15.01 -0.99
N LEU A 236 39.16 15.23 0.25
CA LEU A 236 39.86 16.45 0.67
C LEU A 236 41.36 16.39 0.37
N ASP A 237 41.94 15.20 0.37
CA ASP A 237 43.37 15.00 0.14
C ASP A 237 43.73 15.01 -1.35
N ALA A 238 44.89 15.58 -1.66
CA ALA A 238 45.45 15.57 -3.00
C ALA A 238 45.71 14.14 -3.47
N THR A 239 45.16 13.80 -4.63
CA THR A 239 45.19 12.44 -5.17
C THR A 239 45.55 12.46 -6.65
N ARG A 240 46.44 11.54 -7.05
CA ARG A 240 46.90 11.42 -8.45
C ARG A 240 45.77 10.93 -9.36
N LYS A 241 45.85 11.29 -10.65
CA LYS A 241 44.91 10.81 -11.68
C LYS A 241 44.88 9.29 -11.73
N GLY A 242 43.69 8.71 -11.88
CA GLY A 242 43.48 7.27 -12.00
C GLY A 242 43.60 6.48 -10.68
N PHE A 243 43.73 7.16 -9.54
CA PHE A 243 43.77 6.51 -8.23
C PHE A 243 42.46 5.83 -7.85
N PHE A 244 41.32 6.44 -8.23
CA PHE A 244 39.99 5.89 -8.04
C PHE A 244 39.47 5.29 -9.35
N LYS A 245 38.82 4.13 -9.26
CA LYS A 245 38.16 3.46 -10.37
C LYS A 245 36.70 3.16 -10.01
N VAL A 246 35.85 3.10 -11.04
CA VAL A 246 34.48 2.56 -10.90
C VAL A 246 34.57 1.09 -10.52
N ASP A 247 33.58 0.60 -9.78
CA ASP A 247 33.46 -0.74 -9.20
C ASP A 247 34.54 -1.12 -8.17
N GLN A 248 35.34 -0.13 -7.73
CA GLN A 248 36.33 -0.33 -6.69
C GLN A 248 35.68 -0.32 -5.30
N SER A 249 36.00 -1.33 -4.49
CA SER A 249 35.56 -1.42 -3.09
C SER A 249 36.30 -0.43 -2.19
N VAL A 250 35.54 0.27 -1.36
CA VAL A 250 35.99 1.28 -0.41
C VAL A 250 35.34 1.09 0.96
N SER A 251 36.06 1.46 2.01
CA SER A 251 35.51 1.61 3.35
C SER A 251 35.64 3.06 3.83
N ILE A 252 34.56 3.61 4.36
CA ILE A 252 34.54 4.92 5.01
C ILE A 252 34.40 4.69 6.50
N THR A 253 35.40 5.11 7.26
CA THR A 253 35.48 4.97 8.72
C THR A 253 35.34 6.32 9.38
N LYS A 254 34.56 6.38 10.46
CA LYS A 254 34.46 7.57 11.31
C LYS A 254 35.80 7.82 12.02
N GLY A 255 36.23 9.07 12.03
CA GLY A 255 37.41 9.54 12.74
C GLY A 255 37.06 10.42 13.94
N ILE A 256 38.08 11.06 14.52
CA ILE A 256 37.94 11.95 15.66
C ILE A 256 37.26 13.26 15.22
N LEU A 257 36.47 13.89 16.09
CA LEU A 257 35.81 15.19 15.86
C LEU A 257 34.92 15.25 14.59
N GLY A 258 34.22 14.16 14.29
CA GLY A 258 33.30 14.11 13.14
C GLY A 258 33.99 14.09 11.77
N SER A 259 35.29 13.78 11.75
CA SER A 259 36.01 13.51 10.50
C SER A 259 35.67 12.13 9.93
N TYR A 260 35.88 11.95 8.64
CA TYR A 260 35.69 10.67 7.96
C TYR A 260 36.91 10.36 7.10
N ASN A 261 37.33 9.10 7.13
CA ASN A 261 38.46 8.60 6.34
C ASN A 261 37.97 7.53 5.37
N LEU A 262 38.38 7.63 4.11
CA LEU A 262 38.18 6.63 3.09
C LEU A 262 39.43 5.78 2.94
N ASN A 263 39.25 4.46 2.93
CA ASN A 263 40.28 3.48 2.63
C ASN A 263 39.83 2.68 1.40
N LEU A 264 40.79 2.37 0.53
CA LEU A 264 40.56 1.46 -0.59
C LEU A 264 40.94 0.05 -0.13
N ALA A 265 40.16 -0.97 -0.49
CA ALA A 265 40.34 -2.34 0.03
C ALA A 265 41.77 -2.91 -0.17
N ASN A 266 42.49 -2.44 -1.19
CA ASN A 266 43.83 -2.93 -1.55
C ASN A 266 44.94 -1.90 -1.30
N GLN A 267 44.70 -0.88 -0.47
CA GLN A 267 45.69 0.17 -0.20
C GLN A 267 45.72 0.58 1.27
N ASN A 268 46.92 0.73 1.82
CA ASN A 268 47.14 1.16 3.21
C ASN A 268 47.00 2.68 3.42
N ARG A 269 46.53 3.42 2.41
CA ARG A 269 46.40 4.87 2.49
C ARG A 269 44.98 5.25 2.90
N LYS A 270 44.88 6.02 4.00
CA LYS A 270 43.65 6.68 4.44
C LYS A 270 43.55 8.06 3.82
N LEU A 271 42.38 8.42 3.31
CA LEU A 271 42.12 9.74 2.72
C LEU A 271 41.00 10.45 3.46
N LYS A 272 41.18 11.73 3.81
CA LYS A 272 40.12 12.54 4.42
C LYS A 272 39.01 12.80 3.41
N VAL A 273 37.77 12.57 3.83
CA VAL A 273 36.58 12.78 3.01
C VAL A 273 35.51 13.57 3.76
N LYS A 274 34.65 14.25 2.99
CA LYS A 274 33.48 14.96 3.49
C LYS A 274 32.26 14.58 2.66
N ARG A 275 31.12 14.34 3.31
CA ARG A 275 29.86 14.02 2.62
C ARG A 275 29.32 15.26 1.91
N GLU A 276 28.89 15.11 0.67
CA GLU A 276 28.12 16.12 -0.05
C GLU A 276 26.64 16.00 0.30
N LYS A 277 25.95 17.14 0.28
CA LYS A 277 24.49 17.21 0.38
C LYS A 277 23.85 16.80 -0.94
#